data_AF-A0AA37BEK3-F1
#
_entry.id   AF-A0AA37BEK3-F1
#
_cell.length_a   1.000
_cell.length_b   1.000
_cell.length_c   1.000
_cell.angle_alpha   90.00
_cell.angle_beta   90.00
_cell.angle_gamma   90.00
#
_symmetry.space_group_name_H-M   'P 1'
#
loop_
_entity.id
_entity.type
_entity.pdbx_description
1 polymer ?
#
loop_
_entity_poly.entity_id
_entity_poly.type
_entity_poly.pdbx_seq_one_letter_code
_entity_poly.pdbx_strand_id
1 'polypeptide(L)'
;MEKPPSVFARDFEWSLLDRFMGPYPGLHLSVMCGRRRQGKSFVLSHLSEAFQGMYHMALPDDDRLLALERFGTTLGEWAGWPTPRPPSTSTPSSGARPATGAASRGGSRRRPPPTWRDG
;
A
#
# COMPACT_ATOMS: atom_id res chain seq x y z
N MET A 1 9.96 -24.58 0.77
CA MET A 1 10.67 -23.37 1.25
C MET A 1 10.39 -23.20 2.73
N GLU A 2 11.42 -22.89 3.53
CA GLU A 2 11.22 -22.58 4.95
C GLU A 2 10.43 -21.28 5.11
N LYS A 3 9.40 -21.30 5.96
CA LYS A 3 8.55 -20.14 6.22
C LYS A 3 9.31 -19.13 7.09
N PRO A 4 9.41 -17.85 6.69
CA PRO A 4 10.02 -16.82 7.53
C PRO A 4 9.34 -16.75 8.92
N PRO A 5 10.11 -16.57 10.00
CA PRO A 5 9.56 -16.52 11.36
C PRO A 5 8.63 -15.31 11.58
N SER A 6 8.75 -14.25 10.76
CA SER A 6 7.86 -13.09 10.75
C SER A 6 6.44 -13.42 10.26
N VAL A 7 6.25 -14.53 9.52
CA VAL A 7 4.95 -14.96 9.00
C VAL A 7 4.23 -15.86 10.01
N PHE A 8 3.49 -15.23 10.92
CA PHE A 8 2.80 -15.89 12.03
C PHE A 8 1.49 -16.59 11.60
N ALA A 9 1.27 -17.84 12.05
CA ALA A 9 0.02 -18.59 11.91
C ALA A 9 -0.59 -18.59 10.47
N ARG A 10 0.26 -18.86 9.48
CA ARG A 10 -0.06 -18.91 8.04
C ARG A 10 0.60 -20.10 7.35
N ASP A 11 0.74 -21.21 8.07
CA ASP A 11 1.45 -22.40 7.60
C ASP A 11 0.77 -23.02 6.38
N PHE A 12 -0.56 -23.04 6.38
CA PHE A 12 -1.34 -23.56 5.26
C PHE A 12 -1.15 -22.69 4.01
N GLU A 13 -1.34 -21.37 4.11
CA GLU A 13 -1.17 -20.46 2.98
C GLU A 13 0.27 -20.48 2.45
N TRP A 14 1.25 -20.53 3.36
CA TRP A 14 2.65 -20.64 2.97
C TRP A 14 2.92 -21.93 2.19
N SER A 15 2.35 -23.07 2.61
CA SER A 15 2.51 -24.34 1.88
C SER A 15 1.92 -24.29 0.47
N LEU A 16 0.82 -23.56 0.27
CA LEU A 16 0.23 -23.36 -1.06
C LEU A 16 1.12 -22.49 -1.96
N LEU A 17 1.71 -21.44 -1.40
CA LEU A 17 2.63 -20.56 -2.13
C LEU A 17 3.93 -21.30 -2.48
N ASP A 18 4.48 -22.08 -1.54
CA ASP A 18 5.65 -22.93 -1.79
C ASP A 18 5.39 -23.92 -2.92
N ARG A 19 4.22 -24.57 -2.91
CA ARG A 19 3.80 -25.45 -4.00
C ARG A 19 3.67 -24.67 -5.31
N PHE A 20 3.04 -23.51 -5.32
CA PHE A 20 2.86 -22.68 -6.50
C PHE A 20 4.20 -22.28 -7.15
N MET A 21 5.23 -22.04 -6.34
CA MET A 21 6.58 -21.69 -6.79
C MET A 21 7.42 -22.90 -7.26
N GLY A 22 6.83 -24.09 -7.32
CA GLY A 22 7.48 -25.29 -7.83
C GLY A 22 7.93 -25.16 -9.30
N PRO A 23 8.78 -26.09 -9.77
CA PRO A 23 9.36 -26.05 -11.11
C PRO A 23 8.33 -26.46 -12.18
N TYR A 24 7.40 -25.56 -12.47
CA TYR A 24 6.40 -25.75 -13.51
C TYR A 24 6.82 -25.03 -14.81
N PRO A 25 6.65 -25.66 -15.98
CA PRO A 25 6.97 -25.00 -17.25
C PRO A 25 5.98 -23.86 -17.54
N GLY A 26 6.47 -22.77 -18.13
CA GLY A 26 5.65 -21.64 -18.58
C GLY A 26 5.30 -20.60 -17.50
N LEU A 27 4.32 -19.75 -17.79
CA LEU A 27 3.85 -18.68 -16.92
C LEU A 27 2.71 -19.18 -16.01
N HIS A 28 2.84 -18.93 -14.71
CA HIS A 28 1.84 -19.31 -13.71
C HIS A 28 1.28 -18.05 -13.04
N LEU A 29 -0.04 -17.99 -12.89
CA LEU A 29 -0.73 -16.91 -12.23
C LEU A 29 -1.61 -17.47 -11.12
N SER A 30 -1.48 -16.92 -9.92
CA SER A 30 -2.34 -17.23 -8.78
C SER A 30 -2.97 -15.97 -8.22
N VAL A 31 -4.16 -16.11 -7.64
CA VAL A 31 -4.91 -15.01 -7.03
C VAL A 31 -5.16 -15.35 -5.56
N MET A 32 -4.67 -14.51 -4.65
CA MET A 32 -4.90 -14.67 -3.21
C MET A 32 -6.11 -13.83 -2.76
N CYS A 33 -7.24 -14.51 -2.57
CA CYS A 33 -8.48 -13.89 -2.10
C CYS A 33 -8.62 -13.93 -0.57
N GLY A 34 -9.40 -13.01 0.00
CA GLY A 34 -9.74 -13.03 1.43
C GLY A 34 -10.24 -11.68 1.95
N ARG A 35 -10.61 -11.61 3.23
CA ARG A 35 -11.13 -10.37 3.85
C ARG A 35 -10.09 -9.25 3.91
N ARG A 36 -10.55 -7.99 4.00
CA ARG A 36 -9.70 -6.82 4.25
C ARG A 36 -8.93 -7.01 5.57
N ARG A 37 -7.68 -6.54 5.63
CA ARG A 37 -6.80 -6.56 6.82
C ARG A 37 -6.41 -7.96 7.35
N GLN A 38 -6.57 -9.02 6.56
CA GLN A 38 -6.12 -10.38 6.95
C GLN A 38 -4.65 -10.69 6.65
N GLY A 39 -3.86 -9.68 6.24
CA GLY A 39 -2.41 -9.84 6.03
C GLY A 39 -1.99 -10.48 4.71
N LYS A 40 -2.86 -10.55 3.69
CA LYS A 40 -2.49 -11.13 2.37
C LYS A 40 -1.27 -10.44 1.75
N SER A 41 -1.26 -9.10 1.73
CA SER A 41 -0.13 -8.29 1.25
C SER A 41 1.16 -8.57 2.02
N PHE A 42 1.05 -8.81 3.34
CA PHE A 42 2.21 -9.13 4.17
C PHE A 42 2.82 -10.49 3.83
N VAL A 43 2.00 -11.51 3.57
CA VAL A 43 2.49 -12.83 3.16
C VAL A 43 3.12 -12.75 1.76
N LEU A 44 2.48 -12.05 0.82
CA LEU A 44 2.99 -11.91 -0.55
C LEU A 44 4.29 -11.10 -0.62
N SER A 45 4.47 -10.07 0.23
CA SER A 45 5.74 -9.32 0.26
C SER A 45 6.91 -10.21 0.74
N HIS A 46 6.68 -11.03 1.77
CA HIS A 46 7.68 -11.97 2.26
C HIS A 46 7.99 -13.08 1.25
N LEU A 47 6.99 -13.50 0.46
CA LEU A 47 7.23 -14.43 -0.65
C LEU A 47 8.15 -13.81 -1.71
N SER A 48 7.86 -12.57 -2.13
CA SER A 48 8.72 -11.85 -3.08
C SER A 48 10.16 -11.75 -2.57
N GLU A 49 10.37 -11.41 -1.30
CA GLU A 49 11.70 -11.37 -0.68
C GLU A 49 12.39 -12.74 -0.69
N ALA A 50 11.68 -13.81 -0.32
CA ALA A 50 12.24 -15.15 -0.25
C ALA A 50 12.68 -15.72 -1.62
N PHE A 51 12.07 -15.23 -2.70
CA PHE A 51 12.42 -15.61 -4.08
C PHE A 51 13.26 -14.56 -4.82
N GLN A 52 13.70 -13.50 -4.13
CA GLN A 52 14.38 -12.35 -4.75
C GLN A 52 13.57 -11.76 -5.94
N GLY A 53 12.25 -11.87 -5.87
CA GLY A 53 11.31 -11.38 -6.86
C GLY A 53 10.89 -9.93 -6.59
N MET A 54 10.03 -9.44 -7.47
CA MET A 54 9.45 -8.10 -7.35
C MET A 54 8.17 -8.13 -6.50
N TYR A 55 7.94 -7.06 -5.75
CA TYR A 55 6.65 -6.77 -5.12
C TYR A 55 6.15 -5.40 -5.59
N HIS A 56 4.93 -5.35 -6.13
CA HIS A 56 4.32 -4.10 -6.61
C HIS A 56 2.94 -3.90 -5.97
N MET A 57 2.73 -2.72 -5.41
CA MET A 57 1.48 -2.31 -4.78
C MET A 57 0.68 -1.42 -5.71
N ALA A 58 -0.51 -1.87 -6.10
CA ALA A 58 -1.47 -1.00 -6.76
C ALA A 58 -2.08 -0.02 -5.73
N LEU A 59 -2.09 1.27 -6.05
CA LEU A 59 -2.71 2.30 -5.22
C LEU A 59 -4.15 2.55 -5.69
N PRO A 60 -5.13 2.68 -4.77
CA PRO A 60 -6.55 2.83 -5.15
C PRO A 60 -6.87 4.07 -6.00
N ASP A 61 -6.07 5.14 -5.86
CA ASP A 61 -6.33 6.44 -6.47
C ASP A 61 -5.49 6.69 -7.73
N ASP A 62 -4.68 5.71 -8.16
CA ASP A 62 -3.92 5.83 -9.40
C ASP A 62 -4.85 5.64 -10.61
N ASP A 63 -4.77 6.56 -11.58
CA ASP A 63 -5.36 6.32 -12.90
C ASP A 63 -4.56 5.26 -13.68
N ARG A 64 -5.09 4.83 -14.82
CA ARG A 64 -4.47 3.78 -15.64
C ARG A 64 -3.03 4.13 -16.06
N LEU A 65 -2.79 5.38 -16.45
CA LEU A 65 -1.48 5.79 -16.96
C LEU A 65 -0.46 5.77 -15.82
N LEU A 66 -0.82 6.39 -14.69
CA LEU A 66 0.02 6.45 -13.50
C LEU A 66 0.30 5.04 -12.93
N ALA A 67 -0.70 4.16 -12.94
CA ALA A 67 -0.53 2.77 -12.51
C ALA A 67 0.49 2.02 -13.39
N LEU A 68 0.44 2.22 -14.71
CA LEU A 68 1.40 1.61 -15.64
C LEU A 68 2.80 2.20 -15.48
N GLU A 69 2.93 3.50 -15.29
CA GLU A 69 4.22 4.16 -15.04
C GLU A 69 4.88 3.66 -13.75
N ARG A 70 4.12 3.55 -12.66
CA ARG A 70 4.61 3.03 -11.38
C ARG A 70 4.99 1.55 -11.49
N PHE A 71 4.17 0.74 -12.17
CA PHE A 71 4.49 -0.66 -12.41
C PHE A 71 5.77 -0.80 -13.22
N GLY A 72 5.91 -0.06 -14.32
CA GLY A 72 7.10 -0.05 -15.16
C GLY A 72 8.36 0.40 -14.41
N THR A 73 8.23 1.40 -13.54
CA THR A 73 9.33 1.84 -12.66
C THR A 73 9.75 0.74 -11.70
N THR A 74 8.79 0.12 -11.01
CA THR A 74 9.08 -0.99 -10.06
C THR A 74 9.75 -2.17 -10.77
N LEU A 75 9.28 -2.51 -11.97
CA LEU A 75 9.83 -3.61 -12.77
C LEU A 75 11.24 -3.31 -13.27
N GLY A 76 11.48 -2.11 -13.78
CA GLY A 76 12.81 -1.72 -14.24
C GLY A 76 13.82 -1.63 -13.10
N GLU A 77 13.43 -1.13 -11.93
CA GLU A 77 14.27 -1.14 -10.72
C GLU A 77 14.67 -2.55 -10.32
N TRP A 78 13.71 -3.49 -10.31
CA TRP A 78 13.99 -4.90 -10.00
C TRP A 78 14.86 -5.58 -11.08
N ALA A 79 14.64 -5.29 -12.36
CA ALA A 79 15.39 -5.88 -13.47
C ALA A 79 16.77 -5.22 -13.73
N GLY A 80 17.09 -4.12 -13.04
CA GLY A 80 18.30 -3.33 -13.27
C GLY A 80 18.28 -2.55 -14.58
N TRP A 81 17.10 -2.23 -15.11
CA TRP A 81 16.93 -1.45 -16.33
C TRP A 81 16.85 0.05 -16.03
N PRO A 82 17.24 0.92 -16.98
CA PRO A 82 17.03 2.35 -16.84
C PRO A 82 15.53 2.66 -16.71
N THR A 83 15.12 3.20 -15.57
CA THR A 83 13.73 3.63 -15.34
C THR A 83 13.60 5.14 -15.55
N PRO A 84 12.47 5.61 -16.13
CA PRO A 84 12.17 7.03 -16.14
C PRO A 84 12.12 7.54 -14.70
N ARG A 85 12.94 8.55 -14.39
CA ARG A 85 12.90 9.19 -13.08
C ARG A 85 11.53 9.88 -12.93
N PRO A 86 10.72 9.56 -11.90
CA PRO A 86 9.46 10.28 -11.69
C PRO A 86 9.74 11.77 -11.52
N PRO A 87 8.84 12.65 -12.00
CA PRO A 87 9.04 14.09 -11.87
C PRO A 87 9.24 14.41 -10.39
N SER A 88 10.36 15.07 -10.05
CA SER A 88 10.57 15.53 -8.69
C SER A 88 9.43 16.46 -8.36
N THR A 89 8.53 16.06 -7.46
CA THR A 89 7.59 17.01 -6.87
C THR A 89 8.43 18.00 -6.09
N SER A 90 8.78 19.13 -6.69
CA SER A 90 9.28 20.26 -5.95
C SER A 90 8.22 20.58 -4.91
N THR A 91 8.63 20.56 -3.64
CA THR A 91 7.78 21.00 -2.53
C THR A 91 7.21 22.36 -2.90
N PRO A 92 5.88 22.56 -2.93
CA PRO A 92 5.35 23.91 -3.09
C PRO A 92 5.88 24.72 -1.90
N SER A 93 6.72 25.71 -2.20
CA SER A 93 7.20 26.70 -1.24
C SER A 93 5.99 27.34 -0.59
N SER A 94 5.65 26.90 0.63
CA SER A 94 4.65 27.53 1.48
C SER A 94 5.17 28.91 1.87
N GLY A 95 4.77 29.91 1.08
CA GLY A 95 5.26 31.28 1.19
C GLY A 95 4.31 32.28 0.56
N ALA A 96 3.01 32.16 0.84
CA ALA A 96 2.06 33.24 0.60
C ALA A 96 0.89 33.13 1.60
N ARG A 97 1.02 33.81 2.75
CA ARG A 97 -0.13 34.14 3.61
C ARG A 97 -0.81 35.38 3.04
N PRO A 98 -2.09 35.35 2.64
CA PRO A 98 -2.85 36.59 2.56
C PRO A 98 -3.17 37.06 4.00
N ALA A 99 -2.81 38.31 4.30
CA ALA A 99 -3.29 39.00 5.47
C ALA A 99 -4.78 39.31 5.27
N THR A 100 -5.65 38.81 6.15
CA THR A 100 -7.04 39.27 6.18
C THR A 100 -7.53 39.33 7.62
N GLY A 101 -7.84 40.55 8.04
CA GLY A 101 -9.05 40.87 8.78
C GLY A 101 -9.13 40.41 10.22
N ALA A 102 -8.77 41.32 11.13
CA ALA A 102 -9.26 41.30 12.50
C ALA A 102 -10.81 41.35 12.51
N ALA A 103 -11.44 40.40 13.20
CA ALA A 103 -12.82 40.51 13.65
C ALA A 103 -12.94 40.02 15.09
N SER A 104 -13.78 40.74 15.81
CA SER A 104 -13.98 40.85 17.25
C SER A 104 -14.24 39.55 18.02
N ARG A 105 -13.78 39.57 19.28
CA ARG A 105 -14.16 38.63 20.34
C ARG A 105 -15.65 38.69 20.61
N GLY A 106 -16.34 37.55 20.61
CA GLY A 106 -17.73 37.42 21.02
C GLY A 106 -18.04 36.06 21.61
N GLY A 107 -18.16 35.99 22.94
CA GLY A 107 -19.16 35.21 23.67
C GLY A 107 -19.13 33.67 23.60
N SER A 108 -18.60 33.06 24.66
CA SER A 108 -18.82 31.66 25.00
C SER A 108 -20.30 31.31 25.20
N ARG A 109 -20.78 30.22 24.58
CA ARG A 109 -21.80 29.36 25.20
C ARG A 109 -21.42 27.90 24.96
N ARG A 110 -20.98 27.24 26.04
CA ARG A 110 -20.83 25.79 26.12
C ARG A 110 -22.22 25.16 25.97
N ARG A 111 -22.40 24.27 24.98
CA ARG A 111 -23.52 23.32 24.96
C ARG A 111 -23.17 22.13 25.87
N PRO A 112 -24.05 21.67 26.76
CA PRO A 112 -23.87 20.39 27.44
C PRO A 112 -24.15 19.20 26.49
N PRO A 113 -23.58 18.02 26.74
CA PRO A 113 -23.74 16.83 25.91
C PRO A 113 -25.15 16.21 26.05
N PRO A 114 -25.64 15.48 25.03
CA PRO A 114 -26.95 14.83 25.09
C PRO A 114 -26.92 13.64 26.06
N THR A 115 -27.90 13.58 26.97
CA THR A 115 -28.19 12.38 27.76
C THR A 115 -28.99 11.41 26.89
N TRP A 116 -28.39 10.28 26.51
CA TRP A 116 -29.12 9.16 25.95
C TRP A 116 -29.89 8.48 27.08
N ARG A 117 -31.21 8.37 26.93
CA ARG A 117 -32.09 7.67 27.86
C ARG A 117 -32.49 6.36 27.18
N ASP A 118 -32.11 5.24 27.80
CA ASP A 118 -32.57 3.91 27.43
C ASP A 118 -34.07 3.77 27.72
N GLY A 119 -34.78 3.17 26.77
CA GLY A 119 -36.20 2.84 26.80
C GLY A 119 -36.58 2.11 25.53
#